data_AF-A0A7Y0KKI9-F1
#
_entry.id   AF-A0A7Y0KKI9-F1
#
_cell.length_a   1.000
_cell.length_b   1.000
_cell.length_c   1.000
_cell.angle_alpha   90.00
_cell.angle_beta   90.00
_cell.angle_gamma   90.00
#
_symmetry.space_group_name_H-M   'P 1'
#
loop_
_entity.id
_entity.type
_entity.pdbx_description
1 polymer ?
#
loop_
_entity_poly.entity_id
_entity_poly.type
_entity_poly.pdbx_seq_one_letter_code
_entity_poly.pdbx_strand_id
1 'polypeptide(L)'
;MGQMSFYSADALPRAVTDLEGVLCAGGVLTLFGRGTAARLAIVLGTPPPEIEVPDDEAVPTPDDEAVPATGPAHDERDAVAVGGPSGSPPGPGEHRAARGVPAPDAAPQVPAEHGADWDEGVDEIPDDEFPVRDDGPPAAAPDEPPPGPEPAPPAVVTPDPVTEWRAHALCCAFRGRGVPADVERLPDGRLVVRSAYRADLVPLADAWRRPDGALAVPGQLDLDGPRLRLWVLAAGRRRGRAYTLGLDPHARATHEPLLTACQRAGLGATLAGDEDEPVVAIVGQRRQRRLAELVGGRPRTLVDDVWPG
;
A
#
# COMPACT_ATOMS: atom_id res chain seq x y z
N MET A 1 -16.51 31.43 26.10
CA MET A 1 -16.34 31.68 24.65
C MET A 1 -14.92 31.32 24.28
N GLY A 2 -14.72 30.17 23.62
CA GLY A 2 -13.39 29.77 23.16
C GLY A 2 -12.97 30.65 21.99
N GLN A 3 -11.82 31.33 22.13
CA GLN A 3 -11.21 32.10 21.06
C GLN A 3 -10.96 31.16 19.87
N MET A 4 -11.69 31.35 18.76
CA MET A 4 -11.52 30.53 17.56
C MET A 4 -10.13 30.81 16.98
N SER A 5 -9.22 29.85 17.12
CA SER A 5 -7.93 29.89 16.45
C SER A 5 -8.17 29.93 14.94
N PHE A 6 -7.69 30.99 14.27
CA PHE A 6 -7.74 31.14 12.81
C PHE A 6 -7.02 30.01 12.05
N TYR A 7 -6.29 29.14 12.76
CA TYR A 7 -5.59 27.96 12.23
C TYR A 7 -6.32 26.64 12.49
N SER A 8 -7.52 26.68 13.07
CA SER A 8 -8.31 25.47 13.29
C SER A 8 -8.85 24.93 11.96
N ALA A 9 -8.95 23.61 11.84
CA ALA A 9 -9.48 22.96 10.64
C ALA A 9 -10.90 23.42 10.27
N ASP A 10 -11.68 23.85 11.26
CA ASP A 10 -13.06 24.33 11.04
C ASP A 10 -13.11 25.81 10.56
N ALA A 11 -11.97 26.51 10.55
CA ALA A 11 -11.87 27.92 10.17
C ALA A 11 -11.38 28.14 8.73
N LEU A 12 -10.85 27.10 8.06
CA LEU A 12 -10.29 27.18 6.72
C LEU A 12 -11.19 26.49 5.68
N PRO A 13 -11.30 27.03 4.45
CA PRO A 13 -12.01 26.36 3.38
C PRO A 13 -11.31 25.03 3.04
N ARG A 14 -12.10 24.01 2.70
CA ARG A 14 -11.58 22.70 2.33
C ARG A 14 -10.96 22.78 0.93
N ALA A 15 -9.70 22.39 0.81
CA ALA A 15 -8.96 22.38 -0.44
C ALA A 15 -8.47 20.96 -0.77
N VAL A 16 -8.24 20.70 -2.05
CA VAL A 16 -7.63 19.44 -2.52
C VAL A 16 -6.25 19.25 -1.89
N THR A 17 -5.50 20.35 -1.66
CA THR A 17 -4.19 20.33 -0.99
C THR A 17 -4.24 19.84 0.45
N ASP A 18 -5.40 19.83 1.12
CA ASP A 18 -5.44 19.28 2.48
C ASP A 18 -5.23 17.76 2.48
N LEU A 19 -5.45 17.09 1.32
CA LEU A 19 -5.22 15.66 1.14
C LEU A 19 -3.76 15.25 1.37
N GLU A 20 -2.83 16.21 1.44
CA GLU A 20 -1.48 16.01 1.97
C GLU A 20 -1.50 15.36 3.36
N GLY A 21 -2.51 15.64 4.19
CA GLY A 21 -2.68 14.97 5.49
C GLY A 21 -2.90 13.45 5.38
N VAL A 22 -3.49 12.98 4.28
CA VAL A 22 -3.64 11.54 4.00
C VAL A 22 -2.30 10.95 3.55
N LEU A 23 -1.53 11.69 2.77
CA LEU A 23 -0.17 11.29 2.34
C LEU A 23 0.79 11.18 3.54
N CYS A 24 0.67 12.08 4.52
CA CYS A 24 1.41 11.97 5.79
C CYS A 24 1.10 10.65 6.54
N ALA A 25 -0.10 10.09 6.34
CA ALA A 25 -0.57 8.87 6.99
C ALA A 25 -0.25 7.58 6.20
N GLY A 26 0.53 7.67 5.11
CA GLY A 26 0.80 6.53 4.21
C GLY A 26 -0.18 6.38 3.06
N GLY A 27 -0.93 7.44 2.73
CA GLY A 27 -1.61 7.52 1.44
C GLY A 27 -0.63 7.54 0.28
N VAL A 28 -1.02 6.93 -0.83
CA VAL A 28 -0.22 6.82 -2.06
C VAL A 28 -0.94 7.51 -3.22
N LEU A 29 -0.18 8.26 -4.02
CA LEU A 29 -0.63 8.82 -5.30
C LEU A 29 -0.06 8.01 -6.46
N THR A 30 -0.94 7.55 -7.34
CA THR A 30 -0.58 6.85 -8.58
C THR A 30 -0.93 7.71 -9.78
N LEU A 31 0.05 7.96 -10.65
CA LEU A 31 -0.16 8.64 -11.94
C LEU A 31 -0.68 7.66 -13.01
N PHE A 32 -1.43 8.19 -13.97
CA PHE A 32 -1.92 7.48 -15.16
C PHE A 32 -1.70 8.33 -16.42
N GLY A 33 -1.67 7.67 -17.59
CA GLY A 33 -1.70 8.35 -18.88
C GLY A 33 -0.59 9.40 -19.07
N ARG A 34 0.66 9.04 -18.74
CA ARG A 34 1.83 9.95 -18.76
C ARG A 34 1.68 11.17 -17.84
N GLY A 35 1.00 11.02 -16.71
CA GLY A 35 0.81 12.10 -15.72
C GLY A 35 -0.38 13.02 -15.99
N THR A 36 -1.32 12.61 -16.84
CA THR A 36 -2.54 13.38 -17.13
C THR A 36 -3.63 13.23 -16.08
N ALA A 37 -3.56 12.17 -15.28
CA ALA A 37 -4.44 11.95 -14.15
C ALA A 37 -3.69 11.28 -13.00
N ALA A 38 -4.12 11.54 -11.78
CA ALA A 38 -3.61 10.90 -10.58
C ALA A 38 -4.77 10.35 -9.74
N ARG A 39 -4.49 9.32 -8.96
CA ARG A 39 -5.42 8.76 -7.98
C ARG A 39 -4.75 8.69 -6.63
N LEU A 40 -5.45 9.16 -5.60
CA LEU A 40 -5.08 8.98 -4.19
C LEU A 40 -5.77 7.74 -3.63
N ALA A 41 -5.02 6.91 -2.92
CA ALA A 41 -5.51 5.78 -2.14
C ALA A 41 -4.82 5.70 -0.77
N ILE A 42 -5.48 5.13 0.23
CA ILE A 42 -4.88 4.78 1.52
C ILE A 42 -5.46 3.45 2.01
N VAL A 43 -4.59 2.57 2.49
CA VAL A 43 -4.97 1.31 3.13
C VAL A 43 -5.07 1.52 4.63
N LEU A 44 -6.14 1.02 5.23
CA LEU A 44 -6.46 1.14 6.65
C LEU A 44 -6.48 -0.24 7.31
N GLY A 45 -6.03 -0.26 8.56
CA GLY A 45 -5.85 -1.48 9.34
C GLY A 45 -4.43 -2.02 9.24
N THR A 46 -4.04 -2.79 10.26
CA THR A 46 -2.75 -3.48 10.28
C THR A 46 -2.82 -4.68 9.33
N PRO A 47 -1.78 -4.95 8.52
CA PRO A 47 -1.71 -6.21 7.79
C PRO A 47 -1.86 -7.38 8.76
N PRO A 48 -2.55 -8.47 8.39
CA PRO A 48 -2.55 -9.67 9.21
C PRO A 48 -1.09 -10.12 9.42
N PRO A 49 -0.76 -10.69 10.59
CA PRO A 49 0.57 -11.26 10.78
C PRO A 49 0.80 -12.29 9.66
N GLU A 50 1.94 -12.20 8.98
CA GLU A 50 2.35 -13.26 8.06
C GLU A 50 2.36 -14.55 8.86
N ILE A 51 1.49 -15.49 8.49
CA ILE A 51 1.55 -16.83 9.05
C ILE A 51 2.81 -17.43 8.42
N GLU A 52 3.91 -17.45 9.17
CA GLU A 52 5.03 -18.33 8.87
C GLU A 52 4.45 -19.74 8.82
N VAL A 53 4.19 -20.24 7.61
CA VAL A 53 3.89 -21.65 7.40
C VAL A 53 5.17 -22.34 7.84
N PRO A 54 5.15 -23.15 8.93
CA PRO A 54 6.33 -23.90 9.29
C PRO A 54 6.71 -24.71 8.05
N ASP A 55 7.96 -24.60 7.61
CA ASP A 55 8.48 -25.53 6.61
C ASP A 55 8.12 -26.93 7.12
N ASP A 56 7.36 -27.70 6.33
CA ASP A 56 7.10 -29.10 6.64
C ASP A 56 8.47 -29.74 6.84
N GLU A 57 8.88 -29.94 8.10
CA GLU A 57 10.12 -30.64 8.41
C GLU A 57 10.03 -31.97 7.68
N ALA A 58 10.86 -32.13 6.66
CA ALA A 58 10.99 -33.36 5.92
C ALA A 58 11.22 -34.46 6.93
N VAL A 59 10.24 -35.35 7.08
CA VAL A 59 10.35 -36.55 7.92
C VAL A 59 11.66 -37.23 7.55
N PRO A 60 12.63 -37.34 8.47
CA PRO A 60 13.89 -37.99 8.15
C PRO A 60 13.59 -39.46 7.82
N THR A 61 13.86 -39.86 6.57
CA THR A 61 13.88 -41.27 6.19
C THR A 61 14.99 -41.95 6.98
N PRO A 62 14.71 -43.06 7.69
CA PRO A 62 15.72 -43.75 8.48
C PRO A 62 16.82 -44.30 7.58
N ASP A 63 18.06 -44.11 8.03
CA ASP A 63 19.32 -44.46 7.39
C ASP A 63 19.39 -45.92 6.91
N ASP A 64 19.78 -46.14 5.67
CA ASP A 64 20.34 -47.43 5.22
C ASP A 64 21.85 -47.44 5.52
N GLU A 65 22.22 -48.30 6.47
CA GLU A 65 23.61 -48.66 6.76
C GLU A 65 24.33 -49.20 5.50
N ALA A 66 25.49 -48.62 5.18
CA ALA A 66 26.52 -49.31 4.40
C ALA A 66 27.90 -49.16 5.06
N VAL A 67 28.44 -50.32 5.40
CA VAL A 67 29.66 -50.68 6.15
C VAL A 67 30.95 -50.30 5.40
N PRO A 68 32.08 -50.00 6.10
CA PRO A 68 33.27 -49.39 5.50
C PRO A 68 34.21 -50.39 4.81
N ALA A 69 35.00 -49.91 3.85
CA ALA A 69 36.17 -50.61 3.32
C ALA A 69 37.42 -49.72 3.28
N THR A 70 38.47 -50.28 3.85
CA THR A 70 39.82 -49.77 4.14
C THR A 70 40.67 -49.56 2.87
N GLY A 71 41.61 -48.61 2.90
CA GLY A 71 42.53 -48.22 1.80
C GLY A 71 43.58 -49.26 1.37
N PRO A 72 44.61 -48.90 0.56
CA PRO A 72 45.67 -48.01 1.05
C PRO A 72 46.27 -47.02 0.01
N ALA A 73 47.24 -46.23 0.53
CA ALA A 73 47.93 -45.08 -0.03
C ALA A 73 48.82 -45.32 -1.27
N HIS A 74 49.07 -44.25 -2.03
CA HIS A 74 50.40 -43.95 -2.59
C HIS A 74 50.63 -42.43 -2.74
N ASP A 75 51.81 -42.04 -2.29
CA ASP A 75 52.54 -40.77 -2.42
C ASP A 75 52.95 -40.52 -3.88
N GLU A 76 52.89 -39.27 -4.36
CA GLU A 76 53.95 -38.72 -5.23
C GLU A 76 53.79 -37.21 -5.45
N ARG A 77 54.97 -36.59 -5.50
CA ARG A 77 55.26 -35.16 -5.61
C ARG A 77 55.23 -34.72 -7.06
N ASP A 78 54.95 -33.43 -7.30
CA ASP A 78 55.89 -32.46 -7.88
C ASP A 78 55.22 -31.37 -8.73
N ALA A 79 55.89 -30.20 -8.67
CA ALA A 79 56.15 -29.27 -9.75
C ALA A 79 55.19 -28.09 -10.06
N VAL A 80 55.73 -26.92 -9.69
CA VAL A 80 56.08 -25.78 -10.56
C VAL A 80 55.07 -24.63 -10.70
N ALA A 81 55.66 -23.46 -10.45
CA ALA A 81 55.14 -22.10 -10.45
C ALA A 81 54.97 -21.49 -11.86
N VAL A 82 54.74 -20.17 -11.86
CA VAL A 82 54.65 -19.18 -12.95
C VAL A 82 53.17 -18.86 -13.25
N GLY A 83 52.63 -17.66 -13.07
CA GLY A 83 53.18 -16.31 -13.06
C GLY A 83 52.20 -15.45 -13.89
N GLY A 84 51.79 -14.27 -13.43
CA GLY A 84 50.90 -13.42 -14.22
C GLY A 84 50.31 -12.21 -13.47
N PRO A 85 50.51 -10.97 -13.94
CA PRO A 85 50.44 -9.76 -13.09
C PRO A 85 49.15 -8.93 -13.19
N SER A 86 49.00 -8.13 -12.13
CA SER A 86 48.42 -6.78 -12.00
C SER A 86 48.01 -6.03 -13.28
N GLY A 87 46.81 -5.45 -13.25
CA GLY A 87 46.34 -4.42 -14.18
C GLY A 87 45.22 -3.58 -13.54
N SER A 88 45.59 -2.42 -13.01
CA SER A 88 44.70 -1.32 -12.60
C SER A 88 44.37 -0.40 -13.79
N PRO A 89 43.41 0.53 -13.67
CA PRO A 89 42.47 0.90 -14.73
C PRO A 89 42.88 2.18 -15.50
N PRO A 90 42.21 2.50 -16.63
CA PRO A 90 42.26 3.84 -17.18
C PRO A 90 41.04 4.68 -16.79
N GLY A 91 41.32 5.95 -16.51
CA GLY A 91 40.38 7.03 -16.24
C GLY A 91 39.80 7.69 -17.51
N PRO A 92 39.31 8.94 -17.40
CA PRO A 92 38.09 9.41 -18.06
C PRO A 92 38.32 10.04 -19.45
N GLY A 93 37.30 9.96 -20.30
CA GLY A 93 37.24 10.59 -21.62
C GLY A 93 36.06 11.54 -21.75
N GLU A 94 36.33 12.69 -22.36
CA GLU A 94 35.56 13.94 -22.34
C GLU A 94 34.38 14.02 -23.33
N HIS A 95 33.54 15.01 -23.03
CA HIS A 95 32.50 15.68 -23.83
C HIS A 95 32.50 15.52 -25.35
N ARG A 96 31.30 15.26 -25.92
CA ARG A 96 30.92 15.80 -27.23
C ARG A 96 29.41 16.01 -27.42
N ALA A 97 29.08 17.29 -27.58
CA ALA A 97 28.06 17.96 -28.41
C ALA A 97 26.68 17.31 -28.71
N ALA A 98 25.69 18.15 -28.44
CA ALA A 98 24.29 18.18 -28.88
C ALA A 98 23.96 17.62 -30.28
N ARG A 99 22.84 16.89 -30.35
CA ARG A 99 22.00 16.72 -31.55
C ARG A 99 20.51 16.75 -31.19
N GLY A 100 19.80 17.66 -31.84
CA GLY A 100 18.49 17.46 -32.48
C GLY A 100 17.32 17.04 -31.60
N VAL A 101 16.46 18.01 -31.28
CA VAL A 101 15.05 17.79 -30.90
C VAL A 101 14.28 17.24 -32.11
N PRO A 102 13.62 16.07 -32.03
CA PRO A 102 12.59 15.71 -33.00
C PRO A 102 11.26 16.36 -32.61
N ALA A 103 10.57 16.93 -33.61
CA ALA A 103 9.19 17.42 -33.50
C ALA A 103 8.23 16.28 -33.11
N PRO A 104 7.11 16.56 -32.40
CA PRO A 104 6.15 15.53 -32.04
C PRO A 104 5.43 15.00 -33.29
N ASP A 105 5.68 13.73 -33.58
CA ASP A 105 5.00 12.97 -34.62
C ASP A 105 3.52 12.76 -34.26
N ALA A 106 2.69 12.75 -35.29
CA ALA A 106 1.25 12.76 -35.21
C ALA A 106 0.68 11.57 -34.41
N ALA A 107 -0.34 11.84 -33.60
CA ALA A 107 -1.12 10.82 -32.91
C ALA A 107 -1.73 9.81 -33.91
N PRO A 108 -1.72 8.50 -33.61
CA PRO A 108 -2.47 7.54 -34.41
C PRO A 108 -3.97 7.82 -34.26
N GLN A 109 -4.60 8.12 -35.38
CA GLN A 109 -6.04 8.29 -35.49
C GLN A 109 -6.70 6.91 -35.40
N VAL A 110 -7.54 6.71 -34.39
CA VAL A 110 -8.37 5.51 -34.26
C VAL A 110 -9.59 5.68 -35.18
N PRO A 111 -9.82 4.81 -36.17
CA PRO A 111 -11.02 4.86 -36.99
C PRO A 111 -12.25 4.59 -36.13
N ALA A 112 -13.23 5.49 -36.24
CA ALA A 112 -14.51 5.39 -35.56
C ALA A 112 -15.51 4.64 -36.44
N GLU A 113 -15.53 3.31 -36.40
CA GLU A 113 -16.68 2.55 -36.89
C GLU A 113 -16.58 1.08 -36.47
N HIS A 114 -17.58 0.61 -35.73
CA HIS A 114 -18.39 -0.59 -35.97
C HIS A 114 -19.32 -0.76 -34.76
N GLY A 115 -20.55 -0.23 -34.89
CA GLY A 115 -21.68 -0.75 -34.14
C GLY A 115 -21.99 -2.13 -34.71
N ALA A 116 -21.62 -3.18 -33.99
CA ALA A 116 -22.02 -4.54 -34.30
C ALA A 116 -23.27 -4.85 -33.47
N ASP A 117 -24.37 -4.79 -34.19
CA ASP A 117 -25.58 -5.59 -34.08
C ASP A 117 -25.41 -6.89 -33.27
N TRP A 118 -26.25 -7.09 -32.25
CA TRP A 118 -26.31 -8.33 -31.44
C TRP A 118 -27.53 -9.18 -31.80
N ASP A 119 -28.01 -9.09 -33.03
CA ASP A 119 -29.14 -9.89 -33.53
C ASP A 119 -28.66 -10.86 -34.63
N GLU A 120 -28.11 -12.00 -34.22
CA GLU A 120 -28.05 -13.17 -35.11
C GLU A 120 -27.96 -14.50 -34.33
N GLY A 121 -28.98 -15.34 -34.51
CA GLY A 121 -28.86 -16.80 -34.50
C GLY A 121 -29.00 -17.52 -33.16
N VAL A 122 -30.24 -17.74 -32.71
CA VAL A 122 -30.55 -18.91 -31.87
C VAL A 122 -30.58 -20.12 -32.81
N ASP A 123 -29.50 -20.89 -32.86
CA ASP A 123 -29.53 -22.19 -33.53
C ASP A 123 -30.36 -23.16 -32.68
N GLU A 124 -31.55 -23.52 -33.18
CA GLU A 124 -32.33 -24.66 -32.70
C GLU A 124 -31.49 -25.92 -32.85
N ILE A 125 -31.11 -26.54 -31.73
CA ILE A 125 -30.51 -27.87 -31.71
C ILE A 125 -31.61 -28.87 -32.08
N PRO A 126 -31.48 -29.64 -33.17
CA PRO A 126 -32.44 -30.69 -33.46
C PRO A 126 -32.28 -31.82 -32.43
N ASP A 127 -33.33 -32.05 -31.65
CA ASP A 127 -33.52 -33.32 -30.95
C ASP A 127 -33.73 -34.39 -32.02
N ASP A 128 -32.71 -35.21 -32.29
CA ASP A 128 -32.87 -36.66 -32.44
C ASP A 128 -31.53 -37.37 -32.72
N GLU A 129 -31.41 -38.55 -32.10
CA GLU A 129 -30.49 -39.65 -32.43
C GLU A 129 -29.10 -39.65 -31.77
N PHE A 130 -29.07 -39.72 -30.44
CA PHE A 130 -27.95 -40.36 -29.73
C PHE A 130 -28.18 -41.88 -29.68
N PRO A 131 -27.32 -42.72 -30.30
CA PRO A 131 -27.46 -44.17 -30.23
C PRO A 131 -27.21 -44.65 -28.80
N VAL A 132 -28.21 -45.32 -28.21
CA VAL A 132 -28.10 -45.99 -26.91
C VAL A 132 -27.04 -47.08 -27.01
N ARG A 133 -25.88 -46.88 -26.37
CA ARG A 133 -24.96 -47.97 -26.07
C ARG A 133 -25.59 -48.83 -24.99
N ASP A 134 -25.74 -50.12 -25.29
CA ASP A 134 -26.09 -51.15 -24.31
C ASP A 134 -24.84 -51.41 -23.44
N ASP A 135 -24.66 -50.58 -22.41
CA ASP A 135 -23.65 -50.81 -21.38
C ASP A 135 -24.20 -51.88 -20.43
N GLY A 136 -23.65 -53.09 -20.53
CA GLY A 136 -23.94 -54.19 -19.63
C GLY A 136 -23.78 -53.81 -18.14
N PRO A 137 -24.30 -54.62 -17.20
CA PRO A 137 -24.47 -54.23 -15.81
C PRO A 137 -23.17 -53.71 -15.19
N PRO A 138 -23.22 -52.59 -14.44
CA PRO A 138 -22.03 -51.93 -13.93
C PRO A 138 -21.25 -52.87 -12.99
N ALA A 139 -19.95 -53.00 -13.24
CA ALA A 139 -19.04 -53.57 -12.25
C ALA A 139 -19.09 -52.72 -10.98
N ALA A 140 -19.06 -53.37 -9.81
CA ALA A 140 -19.12 -52.71 -8.52
C ALA A 140 -18.10 -51.56 -8.44
N ALA A 141 -18.60 -50.36 -8.10
CA ALA A 141 -17.77 -49.19 -7.90
C ALA A 141 -16.74 -49.47 -6.79
N PRO A 142 -15.47 -49.05 -6.94
CA PRO A 142 -14.54 -49.06 -5.81
C PRO A 142 -15.07 -48.14 -4.71
N ASP A 143 -14.90 -48.53 -3.46
CA ASP A 143 -15.29 -47.75 -2.28
C ASP A 143 -14.81 -46.30 -2.41
N GLU A 144 -15.75 -45.37 -2.39
CA GLU A 144 -15.50 -43.94 -2.44
C GLU A 144 -14.66 -43.57 -1.20
N PRO A 145 -13.47 -42.95 -1.36
CA PRO A 145 -12.65 -42.56 -0.22
C PRO A 145 -13.46 -41.61 0.67
N PRO A 146 -13.33 -41.71 2.01
CA PRO A 146 -14.10 -40.89 2.92
C PRO A 146 -13.90 -39.41 2.59
N PRO A 147 -14.96 -38.58 2.68
CA PRO A 147 -14.83 -37.15 2.39
C PRO A 147 -13.70 -36.59 3.24
N GLY A 148 -12.74 -35.93 2.58
CA GLY A 148 -11.67 -35.21 3.26
C GLY A 148 -12.26 -34.20 4.25
N PRO A 149 -11.48 -33.77 5.27
CA PRO A 149 -11.97 -32.80 6.24
C PRO A 149 -12.56 -31.59 5.52
N GLU A 150 -13.82 -31.30 5.85
CA GLU A 150 -14.54 -30.14 5.31
C GLU A 150 -13.66 -28.89 5.52
N PRO A 151 -13.38 -28.10 4.47
CA PRO A 151 -12.53 -26.93 4.61
C PRO A 151 -13.12 -26.06 5.72
N ALA A 152 -12.29 -25.73 6.71
CA ALA A 152 -12.71 -24.91 7.83
C ALA A 152 -13.46 -23.67 7.29
N PRO A 153 -14.62 -23.30 7.85
CA PRO A 153 -15.35 -22.14 7.38
C PRO A 153 -14.40 -20.94 7.41
N PRO A 154 -14.39 -20.11 6.35
CA PRO A 154 -13.50 -18.97 6.30
C PRO A 154 -13.70 -18.16 7.58
N ALA A 155 -12.62 -17.94 8.32
CA ALA A 155 -12.66 -17.19 9.57
C ALA A 155 -13.41 -15.89 9.31
N VAL A 156 -14.53 -15.69 10.00
CA VAL A 156 -15.35 -14.48 9.85
C VAL A 156 -14.51 -13.31 10.34
N VAL A 157 -13.85 -12.61 9.42
CA VAL A 157 -13.11 -11.38 9.71
C VAL A 157 -14.14 -10.37 10.18
N THR A 158 -14.22 -10.20 11.50
CA THR A 158 -15.10 -9.18 12.09
C THR A 158 -14.43 -7.84 11.81
N PRO A 159 -15.07 -6.94 11.04
CA PRO A 159 -14.43 -5.70 10.65
C PRO A 159 -14.14 -4.84 11.89
N ASP A 160 -12.93 -4.31 11.99
CA ASP A 160 -12.56 -3.39 13.07
C ASP A 160 -13.45 -2.13 12.99
N PRO A 161 -14.27 -1.84 14.01
CA PRO A 161 -15.19 -0.71 13.98
C PRO A 161 -14.47 0.64 13.86
N VAL A 162 -13.23 0.75 14.35
CA VAL A 162 -12.43 1.97 14.18
C VAL A 162 -12.04 2.13 12.71
N THR A 163 -11.54 1.07 12.07
CA THR A 163 -11.16 1.06 10.65
C THR A 163 -12.35 1.35 9.73
N GLU A 164 -13.52 0.75 9.97
CA GLU A 164 -14.77 1.06 9.23
C GLU A 164 -15.16 2.53 9.37
N TRP A 165 -15.12 3.05 10.59
CA TRP A 165 -15.43 4.46 10.85
C TRP A 165 -14.44 5.39 10.14
N ARG A 166 -13.13 5.07 10.16
CA ARG A 166 -12.10 5.85 9.46
C ARG A 166 -12.34 5.86 7.96
N ALA A 167 -12.64 4.71 7.37
CA ALA A 167 -12.91 4.60 5.94
C ALA A 167 -14.08 5.52 5.54
N HIS A 168 -15.18 5.45 6.27
CA HIS A 168 -16.34 6.31 6.05
C HIS A 168 -16.01 7.80 6.24
N ALA A 169 -15.31 8.15 7.33
CA ALA A 169 -14.94 9.52 7.63
C ALA A 169 -14.01 10.12 6.56
N LEU A 170 -13.07 9.33 6.04
CA LEU A 170 -12.22 9.73 4.92
C LEU A 170 -13.03 9.93 3.65
N CYS A 171 -13.95 9.03 3.28
CA CYS A 171 -14.85 9.24 2.13
C CYS A 171 -15.63 10.56 2.24
N CYS A 172 -16.17 10.88 3.42
CA CYS A 172 -16.83 12.17 3.66
C CYS A 172 -15.86 13.35 3.51
N ALA A 173 -14.63 13.23 4.02
CA ALA A 173 -13.63 14.29 3.96
C ALA A 173 -13.09 14.53 2.54
N PHE A 174 -12.96 13.46 1.75
CA PHE A 174 -12.63 13.46 0.32
C PHE A 174 -13.72 14.14 -0.51
N ARG A 175 -14.98 13.70 -0.34
CA ARG A 175 -16.15 14.32 -1.00
C ARG A 175 -16.27 15.80 -0.67
N GLY A 176 -16.00 16.19 0.59
CA GLY A 176 -15.98 17.59 1.03
C GLY A 176 -14.95 18.48 0.33
N ARG A 177 -14.04 17.90 -0.46
CA ARG A 177 -13.01 18.58 -1.27
C ARG A 177 -13.23 18.41 -2.77
N GLY A 178 -14.39 17.89 -3.17
CA GLY A 178 -14.71 17.62 -4.57
C GLY A 178 -14.04 16.36 -5.15
N VAL A 179 -13.40 15.53 -4.32
CA VAL A 179 -12.73 14.29 -4.72
C VAL A 179 -13.53 13.11 -4.16
N PRO A 180 -14.55 12.57 -4.84
CA PRO A 180 -15.25 11.38 -4.36
C PRO A 180 -14.28 10.19 -4.29
N ALA A 181 -14.48 9.36 -3.26
CA ALA A 181 -13.70 8.16 -3.03
C ALA A 181 -14.63 7.03 -2.57
N ASP A 182 -14.27 5.82 -2.98
CA ASP A 182 -14.96 4.58 -2.65
C ASP A 182 -14.13 3.77 -1.64
N VAL A 183 -14.81 2.90 -0.90
CA VAL A 183 -14.18 1.94 0.02
C VAL A 183 -14.26 0.57 -0.62
N GLU A 184 -13.13 -0.11 -0.67
CA GLU A 184 -13.00 -1.48 -1.15
C GLU A 184 -12.34 -2.32 -0.05
N ARG A 185 -12.77 -3.57 0.12
CA ARG A 185 -12.12 -4.51 1.04
C ARG A 185 -11.11 -5.34 0.26
N LEU A 186 -9.86 -5.32 0.71
CA LEU A 186 -8.79 -6.13 0.17
C LEU A 186 -8.95 -7.61 0.56
N PRO A 187 -8.33 -8.55 -0.17
CA PRO A 187 -8.41 -9.99 0.16
C PRO A 187 -7.93 -10.34 1.57
N ASP A 188 -7.02 -9.55 2.12
CA ASP A 188 -6.49 -9.68 3.49
C ASP A 188 -7.41 -9.07 4.57
N GLY A 189 -8.60 -8.61 4.19
CA GLY A 189 -9.62 -8.03 5.07
C GLY A 189 -9.48 -6.53 5.33
N ARG A 190 -8.35 -5.90 4.98
CA ARG A 190 -8.12 -4.46 5.16
C ARG A 190 -9.01 -3.63 4.25
N LEU A 191 -9.24 -2.37 4.62
CA LEU A 191 -10.01 -1.44 3.82
C LEU A 191 -9.08 -0.53 3.03
N VAL A 192 -9.39 -0.28 1.76
CA VAL A 192 -8.75 0.76 0.97
C VAL A 192 -9.76 1.84 0.62
N VAL A 193 -9.45 3.10 0.96
CA VAL A 193 -10.19 4.27 0.52
C VAL A 193 -9.52 4.78 -0.75
N ARG A 194 -10.26 4.86 -1.86
CA ARG A 194 -9.70 5.17 -3.17
C ARG A 194 -10.52 6.19 -3.93
N SER A 195 -9.86 7.22 -4.44
CA SER A 195 -10.45 8.11 -5.45
C SER A 195 -10.45 7.49 -6.85
N ALA A 196 -11.18 8.07 -7.79
CA ALA A 196 -10.96 7.84 -9.22
C ALA A 196 -9.66 8.54 -9.69
N TYR A 197 -9.18 8.20 -10.90
CA TYR A 197 -8.14 8.98 -11.56
C TYR A 197 -8.67 10.35 -11.97
N ARG A 198 -7.97 11.42 -11.58
CA ARG A 198 -8.39 12.81 -11.81
C ARG A 198 -7.21 13.72 -12.13
N ALA A 199 -7.44 14.70 -13.00
CA ALA A 199 -6.42 15.68 -13.36
C ALA A 199 -6.09 16.65 -12.21
N ASP A 200 -7.06 16.97 -11.34
CA ASP A 200 -6.88 17.88 -10.21
C ASP A 200 -5.97 17.34 -9.10
N LEU A 201 -5.70 16.02 -9.09
CA LEU A 201 -4.74 15.38 -8.19
C LEU A 201 -3.30 15.32 -8.73
N VAL A 202 -3.09 15.63 -10.02
CA VAL A 202 -1.75 15.57 -10.64
C VAL A 202 -0.75 16.53 -9.96
N PRO A 203 -1.08 17.80 -9.68
CA PRO A 203 -0.13 18.70 -9.02
C PRO A 203 0.29 18.19 -7.63
N LEU A 204 -0.64 17.50 -6.94
CA LEU A 204 -0.36 16.89 -5.65
C LEU A 204 0.60 15.70 -5.80
N ALA A 205 0.38 14.87 -6.82
CA ALA A 205 1.23 13.72 -7.11
C ALA A 205 2.65 14.13 -7.50
N ASP A 206 2.79 15.18 -8.31
CA ASP A 206 4.09 15.70 -8.72
C ASP A 206 4.85 16.34 -7.54
N ALA A 207 4.14 16.99 -6.62
CA ALA A 207 4.77 17.58 -5.43
C ALA A 207 5.30 16.52 -4.45
N TRP A 208 4.62 15.38 -4.35
CA TRP A 208 4.93 14.32 -3.37
C TRP A 208 5.75 13.16 -3.94
N ARG A 209 6.09 13.17 -5.23
CA ARG A 209 6.87 12.11 -5.86
C ARG A 209 8.20 12.63 -6.34
N ARG A 210 9.26 11.88 -6.06
CA ARG A 210 10.55 12.08 -6.70
C ARG A 210 10.51 11.59 -8.16
N PRO A 211 11.46 12.03 -9.00
CA PRO A 211 11.59 11.54 -10.37
C PRO A 211 11.76 10.02 -10.48
N ASP A 212 12.35 9.39 -9.45
CA ASP A 212 12.50 7.93 -9.33
C ASP A 212 11.20 7.21 -8.92
N GLY A 213 10.14 7.97 -8.65
CA GLY A 213 8.81 7.49 -8.28
C GLY A 213 8.59 7.29 -6.78
N ALA A 214 9.62 7.43 -5.94
CA ALA A 214 9.51 7.30 -4.50
C ALA A 214 8.75 8.48 -3.87
N LEU A 215 8.07 8.22 -2.74
CA LEU A 215 7.38 9.25 -1.98
C LEU A 215 8.41 10.21 -1.34
N ALA A 216 8.15 11.50 -1.45
CA ALA A 216 8.93 12.54 -0.78
C ALA A 216 8.02 13.62 -0.23
N VAL A 217 8.40 14.13 0.93
CA VAL A 217 7.69 15.24 1.56
C VAL A 217 8.14 16.55 0.91
N PRO A 218 7.22 17.40 0.43
CA PRO A 218 7.57 18.72 -0.06
C PRO A 218 8.33 19.52 1.00
N GLY A 219 9.42 20.19 0.61
CA GLY A 219 10.31 20.90 1.54
C GLY A 219 9.63 21.98 2.39
N GLN A 220 8.53 22.56 1.89
CA GLN A 220 7.74 23.58 2.58
C GLN A 220 6.38 23.06 3.08
N LEU A 221 6.23 21.75 3.33
CA LEU A 221 4.95 21.23 3.85
C LEU A 221 4.61 21.89 5.19
N ASP A 222 3.56 22.70 5.20
CA ASP A 222 3.04 23.34 6.40
C ASP A 222 1.81 22.57 6.89
N LEU A 223 1.90 22.04 8.11
CA LEU A 223 0.82 21.28 8.74
C LEU A 223 -0.18 22.23 9.39
N ASP A 224 -1.12 22.71 8.59
CA ASP A 224 -2.29 23.45 9.05
C ASP A 224 -3.37 22.52 9.62
N GLY A 225 -4.42 23.13 10.19
CA GLY A 225 -5.54 22.40 10.78
C GLY A 225 -6.15 21.35 9.83
N PRO A 226 -6.53 21.69 8.59
CA PRO A 226 -7.13 20.75 7.64
C PRO A 226 -6.26 19.53 7.32
N ARG A 227 -4.93 19.70 7.12
CA ARG A 227 -4.00 18.58 6.89
C ARG A 227 -3.84 17.71 8.12
N LEU A 228 -3.61 18.32 9.29
CA LEU A 228 -3.51 17.58 10.55
C LEU A 228 -4.80 16.82 10.87
N ARG A 229 -5.96 17.41 10.54
CA ARG A 229 -7.26 16.77 10.71
C ARG A 229 -7.35 15.50 9.88
N LEU A 230 -6.94 15.53 8.61
CA LEU A 230 -6.94 14.35 7.75
C LEU A 230 -5.95 13.29 8.20
N TRP A 231 -4.78 13.69 8.69
CA TRP A 231 -3.81 12.74 9.26
C TRP A 231 -4.36 12.05 10.52
N VAL A 232 -5.01 12.82 11.40
CA VAL A 232 -5.72 12.26 12.57
C VAL A 232 -6.82 11.28 12.16
N LEU A 233 -7.64 11.65 11.17
CA LEU A 233 -8.70 10.78 10.65
C LEU A 233 -8.15 9.48 10.06
N ALA A 234 -7.00 9.53 9.39
CA ALA A 234 -6.39 8.36 8.78
C ALA A 234 -5.65 7.48 9.81
N ALA A 235 -4.84 8.06 10.69
CA ALA A 235 -3.87 7.29 11.49
C ALA A 235 -3.65 7.80 12.93
N GLY A 236 -4.48 8.73 13.41
CA GLY A 236 -4.38 9.31 14.75
C GLY A 236 -4.97 8.41 15.85
N ARG A 237 -4.20 8.10 16.90
CA ARG A 237 -4.64 7.19 17.97
C ARG A 237 -3.99 7.51 19.31
N ARG A 238 -4.72 7.30 20.41
CA ARG A 238 -4.20 7.47 21.77
C ARG A 238 -3.43 6.21 22.22
N ARG A 239 -2.20 6.40 22.69
CA ARG A 239 -1.34 5.33 23.23
C ARG A 239 -0.80 5.72 24.60
N GLY A 240 -1.46 5.24 25.66
CA GLY A 240 -1.12 5.58 27.04
C GLY A 240 -1.17 7.09 27.28
N ARG A 241 0.00 7.71 27.52
CA ARG A 241 0.14 9.16 27.74
C ARG A 241 0.41 9.96 26.46
N ALA A 242 0.68 9.29 25.34
CA ALA A 242 0.95 9.92 24.06
C ALA A 242 -0.28 9.92 23.16
N TYR A 243 -0.37 10.93 22.30
CA TYR A 243 -1.20 10.88 21.11
C TYR A 243 -0.28 10.62 19.92
N THR A 244 -0.60 9.62 19.10
CA THR A 244 0.28 9.15 18.02
C THR A 244 -0.36 9.33 16.66
N LEU A 245 0.43 9.70 15.66
CA LEU A 245 0.07 9.75 14.26
C LEU A 245 0.88 8.69 13.52
N GLY A 246 0.21 7.73 12.87
CA GLY A 246 0.89 6.69 12.09
C GLY A 246 1.61 7.23 10.87
N LEU A 247 2.74 6.61 10.56
CA LEU A 247 3.57 6.85 9.38
C LEU A 247 3.56 5.59 8.49
N ASP A 248 3.96 5.76 7.24
CA ASP A 248 4.15 4.63 6.32
C ASP A 248 5.45 3.86 6.65
N PRO A 249 5.40 2.56 7.00
CA PRO A 249 6.60 1.76 7.27
C PRO A 249 7.54 1.61 6.07
N HIS A 250 7.01 1.69 4.84
CA HIS A 250 7.78 1.52 3.62
C HIS A 250 8.37 2.84 3.09
N ALA A 251 7.82 3.99 3.46
CA ALA A 251 8.31 5.30 3.03
C ALA A 251 9.24 5.97 4.07
N ARG A 252 10.25 5.23 4.58
CA ARG A 252 11.14 5.69 5.68
C ARG A 252 11.81 7.04 5.44
N ALA A 253 12.11 7.39 4.19
CA ALA A 253 12.67 8.69 3.84
C ALA A 253 11.75 9.89 4.16
N THR A 254 10.46 9.66 4.44
CA THR A 254 9.48 10.69 4.79
C THR A 254 9.39 10.96 6.29
N HIS A 255 9.88 10.06 7.14
CA HIS A 255 9.67 10.10 8.60
C HIS A 255 10.26 11.36 9.23
N GLU A 256 11.53 11.66 8.96
CA GLU A 256 12.23 12.82 9.52
C GLU A 256 11.68 14.17 8.98
N PRO A 257 11.39 14.32 7.67
CA PRO A 257 10.69 15.49 7.16
C PRO A 257 9.29 15.71 7.78
N LEU A 258 8.51 14.65 7.98
CA LEU A 258 7.19 14.73 8.63
C LEU A 258 7.30 15.10 10.12
N LEU A 259 8.29 14.55 10.83
CA LEU A 259 8.62 14.95 12.19
C LEU A 259 8.94 16.46 12.23
N THR A 260 9.79 16.93 11.33
CA THR A 260 10.19 18.35 11.24
C THR A 260 8.97 19.24 10.98
N ALA A 261 8.06 18.84 10.10
CA ALA A 261 6.81 19.56 9.85
C ALA A 261 5.93 19.63 11.11
N CYS A 262 5.85 18.54 11.90
CA CYS A 262 5.12 18.53 13.17
C CYS A 262 5.75 19.45 14.22
N GLN A 263 7.09 19.51 14.27
CA GLN A 263 7.82 20.42 15.15
C GLN A 263 7.58 21.89 14.78
N ARG A 264 7.60 22.22 13.47
CA ARG A 264 7.26 23.57 12.97
C ARG A 264 5.82 23.96 13.28
N ALA A 265 4.88 23.00 13.29
CA ALA A 265 3.51 23.22 13.73
C ALA A 265 3.34 23.42 15.25
N GLY A 266 4.42 23.30 16.03
CA GLY A 266 4.43 23.49 17.49
C GLY A 266 3.94 22.29 18.28
N LEU A 267 3.93 21.08 17.69
CA LEU A 267 3.44 19.86 18.34
C LEU A 267 4.50 19.22 19.25
N GLY A 268 5.77 19.61 19.14
CA GLY A 268 6.88 19.07 19.94
C GLY A 268 6.92 17.54 19.90
N ALA A 269 6.74 16.98 18.72
CA ALA A 269 6.61 15.55 18.51
C ALA A 269 7.98 14.85 18.44
N THR A 270 7.98 13.53 18.58
CA THR A 270 9.15 12.65 18.45
C THR A 270 8.81 11.44 17.60
N LEU A 271 9.78 10.89 16.86
CA LEU A 271 9.60 9.57 16.25
C LEU A 271 9.57 8.48 17.33
N ALA A 272 8.70 7.50 17.17
CA ALA A 272 8.53 6.34 18.03
C ALA A 272 7.88 5.19 17.24
N GLY A 273 7.58 4.07 17.91
CA GLY A 273 7.07 2.86 17.26
C GLY A 273 8.20 1.90 16.87
N ASP A 274 7.80 0.75 16.37
CA ASP A 274 8.71 -0.22 15.74
C ASP A 274 8.81 0.04 14.24
N GLU A 275 9.48 -0.87 13.53
CA GLU A 275 9.74 -0.76 12.10
C GLU A 275 8.49 -0.88 11.24
N ASP A 276 7.50 -1.66 11.70
CA ASP A 276 6.28 -1.99 10.96
C ASP A 276 5.14 -1.01 11.28
N GLU A 277 5.20 -0.37 12.45
CA GLU A 277 4.22 0.61 12.90
C GLU A 277 4.88 1.91 13.39
N PRO A 278 5.66 2.61 12.53
CA PRO A 278 6.29 3.86 12.91
C PRO A 278 5.25 4.94 13.18
N VAL A 279 5.54 5.79 14.16
CA VAL A 279 4.65 6.89 14.56
C VAL A 279 5.40 8.16 14.87
N VAL A 280 4.69 9.28 14.72
CA VAL A 280 5.00 10.54 15.39
C VAL A 280 4.22 10.59 16.70
N ALA A 281 4.92 10.66 17.83
CA ALA A 281 4.34 10.70 19.17
C ALA A 281 4.33 12.13 19.75
N ILE A 282 3.18 12.53 20.29
CA ILE A 282 2.94 13.82 20.92
C ILE A 282 2.62 13.59 22.39
N VAL A 283 3.61 13.86 23.24
CA VAL A 283 3.54 13.64 24.69
C VAL A 283 3.27 14.94 25.42
N GLY A 284 2.36 14.90 26.38
CA GLY A 284 2.08 16.01 27.29
C GLY A 284 0.84 16.82 26.91
N GLN A 285 0.10 17.21 27.95
CA GLN A 285 -1.23 17.80 27.82
C GLN A 285 -1.26 19.09 27.01
N ARG A 286 -0.28 19.99 27.19
CA ARG A 286 -0.22 21.25 26.43
C ARG A 286 -0.07 21.02 24.92
N ARG A 287 0.74 20.04 24.52
CA ARG A 287 0.99 19.72 23.10
C ARG A 287 -0.21 19.01 22.47
N GLN A 288 -0.84 18.09 23.21
CA GLN A 288 -2.07 17.43 22.77
C GLN A 288 -3.25 18.41 22.65
N ARG A 289 -3.36 19.36 23.58
CA ARG A 289 -4.34 20.46 23.48
C ARG A 289 -4.09 21.33 22.25
N ARG A 290 -2.83 21.64 21.94
CA ARG A 290 -2.49 22.37 20.71
C ARG A 290 -2.91 21.58 19.46
N LEU A 291 -2.67 20.26 19.44
CA LEU A 291 -3.16 19.42 18.36
C LEU A 291 -4.69 19.49 18.24
N ALA A 292 -5.41 19.34 19.36
CA ALA A 292 -6.88 19.43 19.41
C ALA A 292 -7.40 20.79 18.89
N GLU A 293 -6.73 21.90 19.24
CA GLU A 293 -7.04 23.25 18.74
C GLU A 293 -6.85 23.35 17.21
N LEU A 294 -5.78 22.77 16.68
CA LEU A 294 -5.48 22.77 15.25
C LEU A 294 -6.45 21.89 14.46
N VAL A 295 -6.72 20.66 14.91
CA VAL A 295 -7.60 19.74 14.17
C VAL A 295 -9.08 20.08 14.29
N GLY A 296 -9.46 20.90 15.26
CA GLY A 296 -10.84 21.35 15.47
C GLY A 296 -11.73 20.31 16.13
N GLY A 297 -13.04 20.51 16.00
CA GLY A 297 -14.05 19.73 16.71
C GLY A 297 -14.04 18.24 16.34
N ARG A 298 -14.20 17.38 17.36
CA ARG A 298 -14.38 15.93 17.20
C ARG A 298 -15.55 15.63 16.25
N PRO A 299 -15.37 14.77 15.23
CA PRO A 299 -16.48 14.30 14.41
C PRO A 299 -17.57 13.64 15.26
N ARG A 300 -18.85 13.87 14.92
CA ARG A 300 -19.99 13.43 15.73
C ARG A 300 -20.12 11.91 15.86
N THR A 301 -19.64 11.16 14.89
CA THR A 301 -19.74 9.69 14.84
C THR A 301 -18.50 8.97 15.36
N LEU A 302 -17.55 9.70 15.97
CA LEU A 302 -16.23 9.18 16.30
C LEU A 302 -16.25 8.11 17.39
N VAL A 303 -15.56 6.99 17.13
CA VAL A 303 -15.18 5.98 18.13
C VAL A 303 -14.14 6.56 19.10
N ASP A 304 -14.18 6.17 20.38
CA ASP A 304 -13.26 6.68 21.39
C ASP A 304 -11.77 6.43 21.07
N ASP A 305 -10.89 7.20 21.70
CA ASP A 305 -9.41 7.17 21.55
C ASP A 305 -8.83 7.52 20.17
N VAL A 306 -9.67 7.89 19.20
CA VAL A 306 -9.21 8.36 17.89
C VAL A 306 -8.90 9.86 17.86
N TRP A 307 -9.65 10.71 18.56
CA TRP A 307 -9.48 12.18 18.49
C TRP A 307 -8.62 12.73 19.62
N PRO A 308 -7.78 13.75 19.38
CA PRO A 308 -7.05 14.41 20.45
C PRO A 308 -8.00 15.25 21.32
N GLY A 309 -7.91 15.09 22.64
CA GLY A 309 -8.75 15.79 23.62
C GLY A 309 -8.73 15.11 24.97
#